data_AF-A0A7J7LUY0-F1
#
_entry.id   AF-A0A7J7LUY0-F1
#
_cell.length_a   1.000
_cell.length_b   1.000
_cell.length_c   1.000
_cell.angle_alpha   90.00
_cell.angle_beta   90.00
_cell.angle_gamma   90.00
#
_symmetry.space_group_name_H-M   'P 1'
#
loop_
_entity.id
_entity.type
_entity.pdbx_description
1 polymer ?
#
loop_
_entity_poly.entity_id
_entity_poly.type
_entity_poly.pdbx_seq_one_letter_code
_entity_poly.pdbx_strand_id
1 'polypeptide(L)'
;MESSARSLDFIIDTASGDHPFDPYMALLKQNGVLVLVGFPSEVKFNPMSLLVGSRVIFGSAAGSTKDMQEMLDFCPANNIYPEVEVILIQYMNEALEMLENRDVKYRFVIDIKNSLK
;
A
#
# COMPACT_ATOMS: atom_id res chain seq x y z
N MET A 1 -7.78 -14.47 -11.48
CA MET A 1 -6.32 -14.24 -11.64
C MET A 1 -5.74 -14.92 -12.88
N GLU A 2 -6.17 -16.13 -13.26
CA GLU A 2 -5.58 -16.86 -14.39
C GLU A 2 -5.60 -16.11 -15.74
N SER A 3 -6.67 -15.36 -16.03
CA SER A 3 -6.79 -14.53 -17.24
C SER A 3 -5.78 -13.36 -17.31
N SER A 4 -5.12 -13.05 -16.20
CA SER A 4 -4.16 -11.95 -16.06
C SER A 4 -2.75 -12.45 -15.75
N ALA A 5 -2.49 -13.75 -15.95
CA ALA A 5 -1.15 -14.30 -15.77
C ALA A 5 -0.14 -13.56 -16.65
N ARG A 6 1.01 -13.18 -16.07
CA ARG A 6 2.09 -12.46 -16.76
C ARG A 6 1.62 -11.21 -17.51
N SER A 7 0.71 -10.44 -16.92
CA SER A 7 0.16 -9.22 -17.53
C SER A 7 0.70 -7.92 -16.92
N LEU A 8 1.28 -7.98 -15.72
CA LEU A 8 1.72 -6.81 -14.97
C LEU A 8 3.24 -6.66 -15.02
N ASP A 9 3.73 -5.45 -15.25
CA ASP A 9 5.16 -5.12 -15.13
C ASP A 9 5.56 -4.85 -13.68
N PHE A 10 4.60 -4.37 -12.87
CA PHE A 10 4.84 -3.86 -11.53
C PHE A 10 3.63 -4.11 -10.62
N ILE A 11 3.88 -4.47 -9.37
CA ILE A 11 2.87 -4.62 -8.31
C ILE A 11 3.35 -3.85 -7.07
N ILE A 12 2.47 -3.03 -6.49
CA ILE A 12 2.67 -2.43 -5.17
C ILE A 12 1.82 -3.24 -4.19
N ASP A 13 2.48 -3.94 -3.28
CA ASP A 13 1.82 -4.73 -2.24
C ASP A 13 1.72 -3.92 -0.95
N THR A 14 0.49 -3.51 -0.63
CA THR A 14 0.13 -2.70 0.55
C THR A 14 -0.62 -3.51 1.61
N ALA A 15 -0.63 -4.85 1.53
CA ALA A 15 -1.38 -5.66 2.48
C ALA A 15 -0.75 -5.60 3.87
N SER A 16 -1.53 -5.20 4.89
CA SER A 16 -1.07 -5.05 6.27
C SER A 16 -0.94 -6.37 7.05
N GLY A 17 -1.15 -7.51 6.41
CA GLY A 17 -1.13 -8.82 7.08
C GLY A 17 -0.62 -9.93 6.17
N ASP A 18 -0.47 -11.12 6.76
CA ASP A 18 0.10 -12.28 6.08
C ASP A 18 -0.77 -12.72 4.92
N HIS A 19 -0.13 -12.95 3.78
CA HIS A 19 -0.79 -13.38 2.56
C HIS A 19 0.20 -14.12 1.65
N PRO A 20 -0.28 -14.99 0.74
CA PRO A 20 0.61 -15.74 -0.15
C PRO A 20 1.14 -14.84 -1.27
N PHE A 21 2.46 -14.86 -1.50
CA PHE A 21 3.12 -14.05 -2.54
C PHE A 21 3.04 -14.67 -3.94
N ASP A 22 3.12 -16.00 -4.05
CA ASP A 22 3.17 -16.73 -5.32
C ASP A 22 2.02 -16.38 -6.30
N PRO A 23 0.76 -16.24 -5.86
CA PRO A 23 -0.34 -15.84 -6.75
C PRO A 23 -0.12 -14.48 -7.39
N TYR A 24 0.41 -13.50 -6.65
CA TYR A 24 0.69 -12.16 -7.17
C TYR A 24 1.92 -12.16 -8.08
N MET A 25 2.95 -12.91 -7.71
CA MET A 25 4.12 -13.08 -8.58
C MET A 25 3.76 -13.72 -9.91
N ALA A 26 2.79 -14.65 -9.95
CA ALA A 26 2.31 -15.24 -11.20
C ALA A 26 1.68 -14.21 -12.18
N LEU A 27 1.17 -13.09 -11.66
CA LEU A 27 0.64 -11.98 -12.48
C LEU A 27 1.76 -11.16 -13.13
N LEU A 28 2.96 -11.18 -12.57
CA LEU A 28 4.10 -10.45 -13.11
C LEU A 28 4.63 -11.08 -14.39
N LYS A 29 4.92 -10.22 -15.37
CA LYS A 29 5.69 -10.53 -16.57
C LYS A 29 7.12 -10.98 -16.20
N GLN A 30 7.86 -11.41 -17.23
CA GLN A 30 9.30 -11.62 -17.08
C GLN A 30 9.96 -10.28 -16.71
N ASN A 31 10.90 -10.31 -15.76
CA ASN A 31 11.54 -9.14 -15.15
C ASN A 31 10.59 -8.20 -14.38
N GLY A 32 9.36 -8.65 -14.09
CA GLY A 32 8.42 -7.86 -13.31
C GLY A 32 8.86 -7.67 -11.86
N VAL A 33 8.40 -6.58 -11.25
CA VAL A 33 8.79 -6.18 -9.89
C VAL A 33 7.58 -6.18 -8.96
N LEU A 34 7.71 -6.84 -7.81
CA LEU A 34 6.81 -6.68 -6.67
C LEU A 34 7.48 -5.78 -5.64
N VAL A 35 6.85 -4.66 -5.32
CA VAL A 35 7.30 -3.75 -4.27
C VAL A 35 6.48 -3.95 -3.01
N LEU A 36 7.13 -4.47 -1.97
CA LEU A 36 6.54 -4.65 -0.66
C LEU A 36 6.61 -3.33 0.11
N VAL A 37 5.45 -2.74 0.38
CA VAL A 37 5.29 -1.58 1.29
C VAL A 37 4.41 -1.91 2.50
N GLY A 38 3.73 -3.06 2.49
CA GLY A 38 3.05 -3.63 3.64
C GLY A 38 4.01 -4.22 4.69
N PHE A 39 3.44 -4.68 5.80
CA PHE A 39 4.18 -5.24 6.94
C PHE A 39 3.65 -6.63 7.34
N PRO A 40 3.84 -7.66 6.49
CA PRO A 40 3.56 -9.04 6.88
C PRO A 40 4.56 -9.51 7.96
N SER A 41 4.17 -10.51 8.76
CA SER A 41 5.04 -11.11 9.77
C SER A 41 6.20 -11.88 9.14
N GLU A 42 5.97 -12.46 7.97
CA GLU A 42 6.95 -13.24 7.22
C GLU A 42 6.69 -13.18 5.71
N VAL A 43 7.77 -13.27 4.92
CA VAL A 43 7.70 -13.37 3.47
C VAL A 43 8.09 -14.79 3.04
N LYS A 44 7.14 -15.51 2.45
CA LYS A 44 7.31 -16.87 1.93
C LYS A 44 6.80 -16.97 0.49
N PHE A 45 7.62 -17.55 -0.37
CA PHE A 45 7.26 -17.85 -1.76
C PHE A 45 8.10 -19.01 -2.30
N ASN A 46 7.64 -19.64 -3.36
CA ASN A 46 8.42 -20.64 -4.07
C ASN A 46 9.58 -19.97 -4.84
N PRO A 47 10.85 -20.36 -4.65
CA PRO A 47 11.97 -19.80 -5.40
C PRO A 47 11.80 -19.84 -6.93
N MET A 48 11.09 -20.84 -7.46
CA MET A 48 10.77 -20.92 -8.89
C MET A 48 9.96 -19.73 -9.40
N SER A 49 9.16 -19.09 -8.54
CA SER A 49 8.42 -17.88 -8.87
C SER A 49 9.33 -16.69 -9.19
N LEU A 50 10.53 -16.63 -8.62
CA LEU A 50 11.58 -15.68 -9.02
C LEU A 50 12.34 -16.19 -10.25
N LEU A 51 12.80 -17.44 -10.22
CA LEU A 51 13.74 -17.98 -11.22
C LEU A 51 13.15 -18.04 -12.63
N VAL A 52 11.92 -18.58 -12.79
CA VAL A 52 11.31 -18.80 -14.12
C VAL A 52 10.95 -17.47 -14.80
N GLY A 53 10.75 -16.41 -14.03
CA GLY A 53 10.36 -15.09 -14.53
C GLY A 53 11.44 -14.01 -14.38
N SER A 54 12.62 -14.33 -13.85
CA SER A 54 13.66 -13.33 -13.52
C SER A 54 13.11 -12.13 -12.74
N ARG A 55 12.20 -12.38 -11.79
CA ARG A 55 11.43 -11.33 -11.10
C ARG A 55 12.21 -10.75 -9.93
N VAL A 56 11.80 -9.56 -9.50
CA VAL A 56 12.39 -8.84 -8.36
C VAL A 56 11.35 -8.62 -7.27
N ILE A 57 11.76 -8.81 -6.02
CA ILE A 57 11.04 -8.32 -4.85
C ILE A 57 11.87 -7.19 -4.25
N PHE A 58 11.28 -6.02 -4.10
CA PHE A 58 11.92 -4.82 -3.56
C PHE A 58 11.12 -4.30 -2.37
N GLY A 59 11.79 -3.79 -1.33
CA GLY A 59 11.14 -3.22 -0.16
C GLY A 59 11.26 -1.69 -0.13
N SER A 60 10.19 -1.00 0.27
CA SER A 60 10.21 0.43 0.53
C SER A 60 9.25 0.79 1.66
N ALA A 61 9.67 1.65 2.58
CA ALA A 61 8.86 2.06 3.74
C ALA A 61 8.57 3.57 3.73
N ALA A 62 9.59 4.39 3.49
CA ALA A 62 9.48 5.83 3.40
C ALA A 62 10.50 6.37 2.39
N GLY A 63 10.19 7.53 1.80
CA GLY A 63 11.11 8.28 0.94
C GLY A 63 12.02 9.21 1.76
N SER A 64 13.03 9.78 1.10
CA SER A 64 13.82 10.88 1.68
C SER A 64 13.00 12.16 1.77
N THR A 65 13.46 13.16 2.55
CA THR A 65 12.82 14.48 2.61
C THR A 65 12.69 15.13 1.23
N LYS A 66 13.68 14.91 0.36
CA LYS A 66 13.64 15.41 -1.02
C LYS A 66 12.52 14.73 -1.81
N ASP A 67 12.42 13.40 -1.75
CA ASP A 67 11.37 12.65 -2.45
C ASP A 67 9.97 13.05 -1.95
N MET A 68 9.82 13.29 -0.64
CA MET A 68 8.57 13.77 -0.07
C MET A 68 8.19 15.16 -0.59
N GLN A 69 9.16 16.08 -0.71
CA GLN A 69 8.90 17.41 -1.27
C GLN A 69 8.48 17.31 -2.74
N GLU A 70 9.18 16.51 -3.54
CA GLU A 70 8.81 16.29 -4.94
C GLU A 70 7.39 15.69 -5.08
N MET A 71 7.02 14.74 -4.20
CA MET A 71 5.67 14.18 -4.14
C MET A 71 4.62 15.23 -3.73
N LEU A 72 4.92 16.06 -2.72
CA LEU A 72 4.04 17.14 -2.26
C LEU A 72 3.87 18.27 -3.28
N ASP A 73 4.85 18.47 -4.17
CA ASP A 73 4.74 19.41 -5.29
C ASP A 73 3.97 18.78 -6.46
N PHE A 74 4.20 17.49 -6.74
CA PHE A 74 3.57 16.76 -7.84
C PHE A 74 2.07 16.51 -7.61
N CYS A 75 1.68 16.06 -6.42
CA CYS A 75 0.30 15.63 -6.15
C CYS A 75 -0.73 16.76 -6.36
N PRO A 76 -0.56 17.97 -5.78
CA PRO A 76 -1.48 19.08 -6.02
C PRO A 76 -1.49 19.55 -7.47
N ALA A 77 -0.32 19.58 -8.13
CA ALA A 77 -0.22 19.97 -9.54
C ALA A 77 -1.02 19.03 -10.48
N ASN A 78 -1.27 17.79 -10.04
CA ASN A 78 -1.99 16.77 -10.78
C ASN A 78 -3.36 16.42 -10.17
N ASN A 79 -3.86 17.21 -9.22
CA ASN A 79 -5.12 16.98 -8.51
C ASN A 79 -5.22 15.59 -7.83
N ILE A 80 -4.11 15.10 -7.28
CA ILE A 80 -4.04 13.84 -6.54
C ILE A 80 -4.20 14.14 -5.05
N TYR A 81 -5.30 13.69 -4.47
CA TYR A 81 -5.60 13.88 -3.06
C TYR A 81 -6.11 12.58 -2.44
N PRO A 82 -5.83 12.32 -1.15
CA PRO A 82 -6.44 11.21 -0.45
C PRO A 82 -7.94 11.44 -0.28
N GLU A 83 -8.72 10.37 -0.40
CA GLU A 83 -10.12 10.35 0.04
C GLU A 83 -10.15 10.18 1.56
N VAL A 84 -10.67 11.19 2.26
CA VAL A 84 -10.58 11.29 3.72
C VAL A 84 -11.94 11.42 4.39
N GLU A 85 -12.02 10.87 5.59
CA GLU A 85 -13.12 11.07 6.53
C GLU A 85 -12.59 11.87 7.71
N VAL A 86 -13.06 13.12 7.84
CA VAL A 86 -12.60 14.02 8.90
C VAL A 86 -13.38 13.75 10.19
N ILE A 87 -12.65 13.44 11.26
CA ILE A 87 -13.21 13.14 12.58
C ILE A 87 -12.66 14.09 13.65
N LEU A 88 -13.37 14.21 14.77
CA LEU A 88 -12.83 14.86 15.96
C LEU A 88 -12.07 13.85 16.83
N ILE A 89 -11.14 14.32 17.67
CA ILE A 89 -10.33 13.46 18.53
C ILE A 89 -11.18 12.63 19.50
N GLN A 90 -12.37 13.11 19.86
CA GLN A 90 -13.31 12.42 20.74
C GLN A 90 -13.82 11.10 20.12
N TYR A 91 -13.82 10.98 18.79
CA TYR A 91 -14.26 9.80 18.04
C TYR A 91 -13.10 8.83 17.72
N MET A 92 -11.92 9.05 18.29
CA MET A 92 -10.71 8.30 17.92
C MET A 92 -10.83 6.80 18.21
N ASN A 93 -11.45 6.41 19.33
CA ASN A 93 -11.55 5.00 19.70
C ASN A 93 -12.47 4.24 18.74
N GLU A 94 -13.63 4.82 18.43
CA GLU A 94 -14.58 4.29 17.46
C GLU A 94 -13.94 4.20 16.07
N ALA A 95 -13.20 5.23 15.66
CA ALA A 95 -12.47 5.23 14.39
C ALA A 95 -11.38 4.13 14.31
N LEU A 96 -10.73 3.80 15.42
CA LEU A 96 -9.77 2.69 15.48
C LEU A 96 -10.47 1.34 15.32
N GLU A 97 -11.59 1.11 16.00
CA GLU A 97 -12.40 -0.11 15.84
C GLU A 97 -12.91 -0.26 14.40
N MET A 98 -13.37 0.84 13.80
CA MET A 98 -13.79 0.85 12.39
C MET A 98 -12.62 0.53 11.45
N LEU A 99 -11.44 1.11 11.69
CA LEU A 99 -10.24 0.84 10.89
C LEU A 99 -9.83 -0.63 10.92
N GLU A 100 -9.87 -1.27 12.10
CA GLU A 100 -9.59 -2.70 12.25
C GLU A 100 -10.60 -3.57 11.47
N ASN A 101 -11.87 -3.18 11.50
CA ASN A 101 -12.95 -3.82 10.75
C ASN A 101 -12.98 -3.44 9.26
N ARG A 102 -12.04 -2.61 8.79
CA ARG A 102 -11.95 -2.08 7.41
C ARG A 102 -13.18 -1.26 6.99
N ASP A 103 -13.87 -0.68 7.96
CA ASP A 103 -15.04 0.18 7.79
C ASP A 103 -14.59 1.64 7.66
N VAL A 104 -13.88 1.96 6.59
CA VAL A 104 -13.42 3.32 6.27
C VAL A 104 -13.17 3.44 4.77
N LYS A 105 -13.46 4.60 4.18
CA LYS A 105 -13.15 4.91 2.80
C LYS A 105 -12.46 6.28 2.67
N TYR A 106 -11.14 6.39 2.63
CA TYR A 106 -10.10 5.35 2.79
C TYR A 106 -9.17 5.67 3.97
N ARG A 107 -9.23 6.89 4.52
CA ARG A 107 -8.34 7.38 5.57
C ARG A 107 -9.08 8.31 6.52
N PHE A 108 -8.99 8.05 7.83
CA PHE A 108 -9.40 9.04 8.83
C PHE A 108 -8.38 10.17 8.95
N VAL A 109 -8.87 11.40 9.06
CA VAL A 109 -8.06 12.59 9.37
C VAL A 109 -8.65 13.29 10.57
N ILE A 110 -7.85 13.53 11.61
CA ILE A 110 -8.32 14.17 12.83
C ILE A 110 -8.23 15.68 12.67
N ASP A 111 -9.35 16.39 12.84
CA ASP A 111 -9.37 17.85 12.93
C ASP A 111 -8.97 18.30 14.34
N ILE A 112 -7.66 18.44 14.55
CA ILE A 112 -7.08 18.85 15.83
C ILE A 112 -7.59 20.24 16.25
N LYS A 113 -7.75 21.17 15.30
CA LYS A 113 -8.10 22.56 15.62
C LYS A 113 -9.51 22.67 16.22
N ASN A 114 -10.46 21.92 15.69
CA ASN A 114 -11.84 21.94 16.19
C ASN A 114 -12.09 20.96 17.34
N SER A 115 -11.17 20.01 17.57
CA SER A 115 -11.24 19.03 18.65
C SER A 115 -10.86 19.56 20.03
N LEU A 116 -10.06 20.63 20.11
CA LEU A 116 -9.45 21.15 21.34
C LEU A 116 -10.18 22.38 21.93
N LYS A 117 -11.44 22.61 21.53
CA LYS A 117 -12.26 23.72 22.03
C LYS A 117 -13.15 23.30 23.18
#